data_AF-R1BTD0-F1
#
_entry.id   AF-R1BTD0-F1
#
_cell.length_a   1.000
_cell.length_b   1.000
_cell.length_c   1.000
_cell.angle_alpha   90.00
_cell.angle_beta   90.00
_cell.angle_gamma   90.00
#
_symmetry.space_group_name_H-M   'P 1'
#
loop_
_entity.id
_entity.type
_entity.pdbx_description
1 polymer ?
#
loop_
_entity_poly.entity_id
_entity_poly.type
_entity_poly.pdbx_seq_one_letter_code
_entity_poly.pdbx_strand_id
1 'polypeptide(L)'
;MCPSAASPGRNAPLLHTASSTAESERRVGACSLVVIGFFWVSGGIYGSEDLLSAGPPLVIFGFVLTVALTFALPNALMTAELATFLPADGGQVAWVYEALGSVGHHNALWGNTLDLPGGTDA
;
A
#
# COMPACT_ATOMS: atom_id res chain seq x y z
N MET A 1 3.17 59.04 -31.28
CA MET A 1 4.53 58.64 -31.69
C MET A 1 4.74 57.19 -31.27
N CYS A 2 4.84 56.28 -32.25
CA CYS A 2 5.27 54.89 -32.02
C CYS A 2 6.76 54.82 -31.68
N PRO A 3 7.23 53.68 -31.16
CA PRO A 3 8.13 52.92 -32.01
C PRO A 3 7.65 51.48 -32.28
N SER A 4 7.68 51.15 -33.57
CA SER A 4 7.61 49.82 -34.14
C SER A 4 9.04 49.31 -34.34
N ALA A 5 9.37 48.14 -33.79
CA ALA A 5 10.47 47.31 -34.28
C ALA A 5 9.97 45.86 -34.34
N ALA A 6 10.12 45.27 -35.52
CA ALA A 6 9.54 44.02 -35.95
C ALA A 6 10.41 42.80 -35.64
N SER A 7 9.73 41.68 -35.34
CA SER A 7 9.94 40.24 -35.63
C SER A 7 11.32 39.72 -36.09
N PRO A 8 11.66 38.46 -35.74
CA PRO A 8 11.26 37.36 -36.64
C PRO A 8 10.70 36.13 -35.92
N GLY A 9 9.69 35.52 -36.54
CA GLY A 9 9.13 34.25 -36.14
C GLY A 9 10.11 33.08 -36.28
N ARG A 10 9.87 32.04 -35.48
CA ARG A 10 10.43 30.71 -35.73
C ARG A 10 9.40 29.68 -35.28
N ASN A 11 8.63 29.23 -36.27
CA ASN A 11 7.73 28.11 -36.13
C ASN A 11 8.54 26.83 -35.96
N ALA A 12 8.02 25.94 -35.11
CA ALA A 12 8.19 24.48 -35.12
C ALA A 12 9.46 23.90 -34.45
N PRO A 13 9.42 22.61 -34.05
CA PRO A 13 8.68 22.15 -32.88
C PRO A 13 9.58 21.21 -32.07
N LEU A 14 10.09 21.62 -30.92
CA LEU A 14 10.75 20.64 -30.05
C LEU A 14 9.72 20.21 -29.01
N LEU A 15 8.77 19.39 -29.48
CA LEU A 15 8.33 18.22 -28.74
C LEU A 15 9.61 17.61 -28.16
N HIS A 16 9.98 18.00 -26.95
CA HIS A 16 10.80 17.15 -26.12
C HIS A 16 10.04 15.86 -26.15
N THR A 17 10.63 14.90 -26.88
CA THR A 17 10.29 13.50 -26.91
C THR A 17 9.43 13.23 -25.71
N ALA A 18 8.12 13.11 -25.95
CA ALA A 18 7.26 12.38 -25.05
C ALA A 18 7.91 11.01 -25.06
N SER A 19 8.88 10.84 -24.17
CA SER A 19 9.34 9.56 -23.71
C SER A 19 8.15 9.06 -22.92
N SER A 20 7.11 8.67 -23.66
CA SER A 20 6.36 7.49 -23.34
C SER A 20 7.38 6.36 -23.43
N THR A 21 8.27 6.30 -22.45
CA THR A 21 8.45 5.04 -21.76
C THR A 21 7.04 4.69 -21.33
N ALA A 22 6.38 3.91 -22.19
CA ALA A 22 5.43 2.95 -21.70
C ALA A 22 6.22 2.14 -20.68
N GLU A 23 6.26 2.63 -19.44
CA GLU A 23 6.59 1.79 -18.31
C GLU A 23 5.58 0.65 -18.44
N SER A 24 6.09 -0.49 -18.90
CA SER A 24 5.40 -1.75 -18.80
C SER A 24 4.96 -1.84 -17.35
N GLU A 25 3.69 -1.55 -17.08
CA GLU A 25 3.07 -1.65 -15.76
C GLU A 25 3.51 -2.98 -15.19
N ARG A 26 4.43 -2.95 -14.22
CA ARG A 26 5.14 -4.15 -13.77
C ARG A 26 4.19 -4.90 -12.85
N ARG A 27 3.23 -5.59 -13.45
CA ARG A 27 2.20 -6.33 -12.74
C ARG A 27 2.85 -7.47 -11.98
N VAL A 28 2.76 -7.39 -10.65
CA VAL A 28 3.18 -8.48 -9.77
C VAL A 28 2.24 -9.65 -10.02
N GLY A 29 2.79 -10.79 -10.45
CA GLY A 29 2.00 -11.99 -10.68
C GLY A 29 1.41 -12.53 -9.37
N ALA A 30 0.25 -13.20 -9.44
CA ALA A 30 -0.45 -13.74 -8.27
C ALA A 30 0.44 -14.62 -7.38
N CYS A 31 1.30 -15.46 -7.98
CA CYS A 31 2.27 -16.27 -7.24
C CYS A 31 3.25 -15.43 -6.40
N SER A 32 3.78 -14.34 -6.97
CA SER A 32 4.69 -13.44 -6.25
C SER A 32 3.97 -12.72 -5.11
N LEU A 33 2.69 -12.36 -5.31
CA LEU A 33 1.88 -11.69 -4.31
C LEU A 33 1.58 -12.62 -3.10
N VAL A 34 1.31 -13.90 -3.35
CA VAL A 34 1.13 -14.91 -2.30
C VAL A 34 2.41 -15.11 -1.48
N VAL A 35 3.57 -15.18 -2.14
CA VAL A 35 4.87 -15.33 -1.45
C VAL A 35 5.14 -14.12 -0.55
N ILE A 36 4.93 -12.90 -1.06
CA ILE A 36 5.10 -11.68 -0.27
C ILE A 36 4.14 -11.67 0.93
N GLY A 37 2.86 -12.00 0.72
CA GLY A 37 1.87 -12.10 1.79
C GLY A 37 2.24 -13.14 2.85
N PHE A 38 2.76 -14.30 2.44
CA PHE A 38 3.24 -15.33 3.37
C PHE A 38 4.37 -14.84 4.26
N PHE A 39 5.38 -14.18 3.69
CA PHE A 39 6.49 -13.62 4.47
C PHE A 39 6.04 -12.50 5.41
N TRP A 40 5.06 -11.69 4.98
CA TRP A 40 4.51 -10.61 5.79
C TRP A 40 3.78 -11.13 7.04
N VAL A 41 2.96 -12.16 6.89
CA VAL A 41 2.20 -12.75 8.02
C VAL A 41 3.08 -13.63 8.91
N SER A 42 4.01 -14.39 8.32
CA SER A 42 4.86 -15.32 9.09
C SER A 42 5.91 -14.60 9.95
N GLY A 43 6.23 -13.34 9.64
CA GLY A 43 7.20 -12.55 10.39
C GLY A 43 6.77 -12.15 11.80
N GLY A 44 5.49 -12.30 12.17
CA GLY A 44 4.92 -11.77 13.41
C GLY A 44 4.76 -12.77 14.56
N ILE A 45 5.14 -14.04 14.41
CA ILE A 45 4.83 -15.06 15.44
C ILE A 45 5.77 -15.03 16.66
N TYR A 46 6.75 -14.12 16.67
CA TYR A 46 7.63 -13.91 17.83
C TYR A 46 6.80 -13.46 19.05
N GLY A 47 7.01 -14.08 20.21
CA GLY A 47 6.18 -13.84 21.41
C GLY A 47 4.99 -14.78 21.55
N SER A 48 4.80 -15.74 20.64
CA SER A 48 3.73 -16.76 20.77
C SER A 48 4.07 -17.88 21.75
N GLU A 49 5.25 -17.86 22.38
CA GLU A 49 5.68 -18.90 23.33
C GLU A 49 4.68 -19.07 24.48
N ASP A 50 4.14 -17.96 24.99
CA ASP A 50 3.11 -17.98 26.05
C ASP A 50 1.80 -18.60 25.57
N LEU A 51 1.41 -18.37 24.30
CA LEU A 51 0.23 -18.97 23.69
C LEU A 51 0.39 -20.48 23.55
N LEU A 52 1.59 -20.95 23.19
CA LEU A 52 1.92 -22.37 23.10
C LEU A 52 1.94 -23.05 24.47
N SER A 53 2.34 -22.33 25.52
CA SER A 53 2.36 -22.84 26.90
C SER A 53 0.98 -22.81 27.58
N ALA A 54 0.00 -22.09 27.04
CA ALA A 54 -1.29 -21.85 27.67
C ALA A 54 -2.26 -23.06 27.62
N GLY A 55 -1.99 -24.10 26.82
CA GLY A 55 -2.91 -25.23 26.73
C GLY A 55 -2.48 -26.39 25.84
N PRO A 56 -3.38 -27.37 25.63
CA PRO A 56 -3.11 -28.51 24.75
C PRO A 56 -2.89 -28.04 23.30
N PRO A 57 -1.95 -28.65 22.55
CA PRO A 57 -1.57 -28.19 21.21
C PRO A 57 -2.73 -28.21 20.21
N LEU A 58 -3.67 -29.16 20.36
CA LEU A 58 -4.86 -29.24 19.50
C LEU A 58 -5.82 -28.07 19.70
N VAL A 59 -5.94 -27.57 20.93
CA VAL A 59 -6.81 -26.43 21.27
C VAL A 59 -6.22 -25.13 20.71
N ILE A 60 -4.90 -24.96 20.87
CA ILE A 60 -4.18 -23.79 20.33
C ILE A 60 -4.25 -23.78 18.79
N PHE A 61 -4.04 -24.93 18.15
CA PHE A 61 -4.18 -25.04 16.69
C PHE A 61 -5.60 -24.70 16.22
N GLY A 62 -6.62 -25.22 16.90
CA GLY A 62 -8.02 -24.90 16.62
C GLY A 62 -8.33 -23.41 16.81
N PHE A 63 -7.79 -22.79 17.85
CA PHE A 63 -7.94 -21.36 18.11
C PHE A 63 -7.30 -20.50 17.02
N VAL A 64 -6.04 -20.78 16.66
CA VAL A 64 -5.32 -20.06 15.59
C VAL A 64 -6.07 -20.19 14.26
N LEU A 65 -6.55 -21.39 13.92
CA LEU A 65 -7.32 -21.61 12.70
C LEU A 65 -8.65 -20.84 12.71
N THR A 66 -9.35 -20.85 13.85
CA THR A 66 -10.65 -20.16 13.98
C THR A 66 -10.48 -18.64 13.87
N VAL A 67 -9.45 -18.07 14.50
CA VAL A 67 -9.13 -16.64 14.41
C VAL A 67 -8.69 -16.26 13.00
N ALA A 68 -7.84 -17.07 12.37
CA ALA A 68 -7.40 -16.84 11.00
C ALA A 68 -8.58 -16.85 10.01
N LEU A 69 -9.50 -17.81 10.12
CA LEU A 69 -10.65 -17.90 9.22
C LEU A 69 -11.73 -16.84 9.51
N THR A 70 -11.99 -16.53 10.77
CA THR A 70 -13.09 -15.61 11.13
C THR A 70 -12.68 -14.15 11.02
N PHE A 71 -11.40 -13.83 11.22
CA PHE A 71 -10.92 -12.44 11.23
C PHE A 71 -9.97 -12.13 10.07
N ALA A 72 -8.97 -12.97 9.80
CA ALA A 72 -8.00 -12.66 8.75
C ALA A 72 -8.59 -12.85 7.35
N LEU A 73 -9.42 -13.89 7.12
CA LEU A 73 -10.06 -14.14 5.83
C LEU A 73 -10.95 -12.98 5.35
N PRO A 74 -11.92 -12.46 6.14
CA PRO A 74 -12.73 -11.33 5.68
C PRO A 74 -11.91 -10.06 5.48
N ASN A 75 -10.91 -9.80 6.33
CA ASN A 75 -10.01 -8.66 6.15
C ASN A 75 -9.18 -8.77 4.85
N ALA A 76 -8.68 -9.97 4.52
CA ALA A 76 -7.93 -10.21 3.28
C ALA A 76 -8.82 -10.03 2.04
N LEU A 77 -10.07 -10.52 2.08
CA LEU A 77 -11.03 -10.32 0.99
C LEU A 77 -11.38 -8.83 0.82
N MET A 78 -11.67 -8.12 1.91
CA MET A 78 -11.93 -6.68 1.87
C MET A 78 -10.74 -5.91 1.26
N THR A 79 -9.52 -6.25 1.68
CA THR A 79 -8.28 -5.65 1.16
C THR A 79 -8.10 -5.95 -0.32
N ALA A 80 -8.42 -7.15 -0.78
CA ALA A 80 -8.33 -7.54 -2.18
C ALA A 80 -9.34 -6.78 -3.05
N GLU A 81 -10.60 -6.68 -2.63
CA GLU A 81 -11.62 -5.90 -3.33
C GLU A 81 -11.18 -4.44 -3.46
N LEU A 82 -10.66 -3.85 -2.38
CA LEU A 82 -10.28 -2.46 -2.36
C LEU A 82 -9.00 -2.17 -3.16
N ALA A 83 -8.04 -3.09 -3.15
CA ALA A 83 -6.83 -3.02 -3.98
C ALA A 83 -7.14 -3.06 -5.48
N THR A 84 -8.22 -3.75 -5.89
CA THR A 84 -8.65 -3.76 -7.29
C THR A 84 -9.53 -2.57 -7.67
N PHE A 85 -10.33 -2.05 -6.73
CA PHE A 85 -11.19 -0.88 -6.95
C PHE A 85 -10.39 0.43 -7.02
N LEU A 86 -9.32 0.55 -6.23
CA LEU A 86 -8.52 1.76 -6.12
C LEU A 86 -7.01 1.45 -6.21
N PRO A 87 -6.47 1.31 -7.43
CA PRO A 87 -5.05 1.07 -7.67
C PRO A 87 -4.24 2.38 -7.52
N ALA A 88 -4.25 2.97 -6.33
CA ALA A 88 -3.46 4.15 -5.98
C ALA A 88 -2.16 3.73 -5.27
N ASP A 89 -1.05 4.43 -5.57
CA ASP A 89 0.31 4.17 -5.06
C ASP A 89 0.50 4.53 -3.56
N GLY A 90 -0.48 4.23 -2.70
CA GLY A 90 -0.43 4.53 -1.26
C GLY A 90 -1.14 3.52 -0.36
N GLY A 91 -1.68 2.43 -0.92
CA GLY A 91 -2.35 1.36 -0.16
C GLY A 91 -3.41 1.88 0.81
N GLN A 92 -3.45 1.32 2.02
CA GLN A 92 -4.41 1.67 3.07
C GLN A 92 -4.51 3.17 3.39
N VAL A 93 -3.41 3.93 3.29
CA VAL A 93 -3.40 5.37 3.55
C VAL A 93 -4.08 6.17 2.43
N ALA A 94 -3.95 5.72 1.18
CA ALA A 94 -4.68 6.30 0.04
C ALA A 94 -6.18 5.92 0.10
N TRP A 95 -6.49 4.69 0.49
CA TRP A 95 -7.87 4.23 0.65
C TRP A 95 -8.64 5.03 1.71
N VAL A 96 -7.99 5.34 2.84
CA VAL A 96 -8.57 6.15 3.91
C VAL A 96 -8.73 7.61 3.47
N TYR A 97 -7.80 8.15 2.68
CA TYR A 97 -7.94 9.50 2.12
C TYR A 97 -9.21 9.63 1.26
N GLU A 98 -9.46 8.63 0.43
CA GLU A 98 -10.57 8.64 -0.52
C GLU A 98 -11.92 8.39 0.18
N ALA A 99 -11.94 7.63 1.29
CA ALA A 99 -13.16 7.37 2.05
C ALA A 99 -13.49 8.44 3.12
N LEU A 100 -12.47 8.98 3.79
CA LEU A 100 -12.62 9.76 5.04
C LEU A 100 -11.99 11.16 4.97
N GLY A 101 -11.34 11.53 3.87
CA GLY A 101 -10.73 12.84 3.67
C GLY A 101 -9.47 13.10 4.51
N SER A 102 -9.04 14.37 4.61
CA SER A 102 -7.72 14.71 5.15
C SER A 102 -7.50 14.36 6.62
N VAL A 103 -8.55 14.44 7.45
CA VAL A 103 -8.46 14.14 8.89
C VAL A 103 -8.31 12.63 9.13
N GLY A 104 -9.06 11.81 8.39
CA GLY A 104 -8.94 10.36 8.46
C GLY A 104 -7.58 9.87 7.97
N HIS A 105 -7.11 10.41 6.84
CA HIS A 105 -5.80 10.11 6.28
C HIS A 105 -4.67 10.50 7.23
N HIS A 106 -4.76 11.67 7.89
CA HIS A 106 -3.78 12.08 8.87
C HIS A 106 -3.64 11.03 9.98
N ASN A 107 -4.75 10.60 10.58
CA ASN A 107 -4.71 9.55 11.61
C ASN A 107 -4.14 8.22 11.10
N ALA A 108 -4.51 7.80 9.89
CA ALA A 108 -3.97 6.59 9.28
C ALA A 108 -2.47 6.69 8.98
N LEU A 109 -1.99 7.89 8.58
CA LEU A 109 -0.59 8.16 8.34
C LEU A 109 0.21 8.03 9.64
N TRP A 110 -0.22 8.69 10.74
CA TRP A 110 0.45 8.57 12.03
C TRP A 110 0.44 7.14 12.57
N GLY A 111 -0.68 6.42 12.42
CA GLY A 111 -0.76 5.02 12.84
C GLY A 111 0.25 4.13 12.10
N ASN A 112 0.48 4.39 10.81
CA ASN A 112 1.40 3.62 9.98
C ASN A 112 2.87 4.06 10.15
N THR A 113 3.14 5.35 10.37
CA THR A 113 4.51 5.86 10.54
C THR A 113 5.09 5.56 11.93
N LEU A 114 4.25 5.44 12.97
CA LEU A 114 4.70 5.10 14.32
C LEU A 114 5.18 3.64 14.45
N ASP A 115 4.81 2.78 13.50
CA ASP A 115 5.28 1.39 13.42
C ASP A 115 6.67 1.28 12.75
N LEU A 116 7.20 2.36 12.17
CA LEU A 116 8.57 2.38 11.67
C LEU A 116 9.56 2.60 12.83
N PRO A 117 10.58 1.73 12.98
CA PRO A 117 11.67 1.99 13.91
C PRO A 117 12.52 3.16 13.39
N GLY A 118 12.12 4.40 13.66
CA GLY A 118 12.85 5.61 13.27
C GLY A 118 12.08 6.94 13.23
N GLY A 119 10.89 7.05 13.83
CA GLY A 119 10.01 8.21 13.68
C GLY A 119 10.23 9.41 14.61
N THR A 120 11.46 9.80 14.98
CA THR A 120 11.71 11.00 15.82
C THR A 120 12.77 11.99 15.30
N ASP A 121 13.27 11.86 14.07
CA ASP A 121 14.45 12.63 13.63
C ASP A 121 14.15 13.58 12.45
N ALA A 122 13.06 14.35 12.53
CA ALA A 122 12.82 15.52 11.67
C ALA A 122 12.05 16.62 12.42
#